data_AF-A0A936C0P4-F1
#
_entry.id   AF-A0A936C0P4-F1
#
_cell.length_a   1.000
_cell.length_b   1.000
_cell.length_c   1.000
_cell.angle_alpha   90.00
_cell.angle_beta   90.00
_cell.angle_gamma   90.00
#
_symmetry.space_group_name_H-M   'P 1'
#
loop_
_entity.id
_entity.type
_entity.pdbx_description
1 polymer ?
#
loop_
_entity_poly.entity_id
_entity_poly.type
_entity_poly.pdbx_seq_one_letter_code
_entity_poly.pdbx_strand_id
1 'polypeptide(L)'
;MTSLPPSVPSPTEMPTPDPNRRRLLIVSDMHLGRDCNYITGFKHRTRPNPEFDRAFIDMLDYYTVGQERSWRIIFGGDFIDFIEVVVVPGSDSRLHLSFEVTDEEKEFGLGTEAERVCVKLEETLDYHEAFFRRVARFVADGGEIVVLRGNHDVELHWKKVQRVFRQRLSSFAYQGLELGIDEVIDIRNEFQTRISFAPWVYYEPNRIYVEHGHQYDAYCSFDSQLYPLSPTNQRRIDTPLAAFAMRYFVNLLTDFKAHNADVWSTRDYLAWLRARGFAGAFYVARMGLSTGLRTLSYAVQMALGFRVRRYREEHEKLLVEEAARLRITPEKLLAVDMLRHMPVNRNLPELIRLLFLDRIMLAAGALLLTFLILLVFDSTWPQLIGVVLTAILALRINSRMAPRRFLLPGPKQAQAAARIAEILNVPSIVMGHSHVRRVSELGGGRRYINSGCWLPPLPGQDHVDAAAPCSCRFAHVVVESDGQADLRIFCRATRSVRVSDVKTTDVWMGERDDEQGVRAAPAPALTSQ
;
A
#
# COMPACT_ATOMS: atom_id res chain seq x y z
N MET A 1 -51.53 27.40 -4.48
CA MET A 1 -51.29 25.94 -4.61
C MET A 1 -49.78 25.74 -4.73
N THR A 2 -49.13 25.61 -3.58
CA THR A 2 -47.68 25.40 -3.43
C THR A 2 -47.44 23.90 -3.38
N SER A 3 -46.78 23.35 -4.41
CA SER A 3 -46.35 21.96 -4.47
C SER A 3 -45.18 21.74 -3.52
N LEU A 4 -45.36 20.83 -2.57
CA LEU A 4 -44.32 20.35 -1.65
C LEU A 4 -43.14 19.72 -2.43
N PRO A 5 -41.90 19.84 -1.92
CA PRO A 5 -40.73 19.18 -2.52
C PRO A 5 -40.82 17.65 -2.36
N PRO A 6 -40.16 16.87 -3.23
CA PRO A 6 -40.17 15.41 -3.13
C PRO A 6 -39.52 14.96 -1.82
N SER A 7 -40.25 14.10 -1.10
CA SER A 7 -39.85 13.50 0.17
C SER A 7 -38.54 12.75 0.07
N VAL A 8 -37.63 13.01 1.02
CA VAL A 8 -36.45 12.18 1.31
C VAL A 8 -36.92 10.74 1.58
N PRO A 9 -36.33 9.71 0.95
CA PRO A 9 -36.73 8.32 1.21
C PRO A 9 -36.39 7.90 2.64
N SER A 10 -37.34 7.22 3.29
CA SER A 10 -37.25 6.63 4.63
C SER A 10 -36.12 5.58 4.73
N PRO A 11 -35.40 5.44 5.87
CA PRO A 11 -34.30 4.49 6.07
C PRO A 11 -34.77 3.04 6.34
N THR A 12 -35.84 2.57 5.70
CA THR A 12 -36.44 1.27 5.98
C THR A 12 -36.85 0.55 4.71
N GLU A 13 -35.87 -0.08 4.08
CA GLU A 13 -35.97 -1.40 3.44
C GLU A 13 -34.56 -1.74 2.94
N MET A 14 -33.73 -2.26 3.84
CA MET A 14 -32.55 -2.99 3.37
C MET A 14 -33.07 -4.18 2.56
N PRO A 15 -32.61 -4.39 1.31
CA PRO A 15 -33.08 -5.49 0.51
C PRO A 15 -32.84 -6.80 1.27
N THR A 16 -33.85 -7.68 1.29
CA THR A 16 -33.75 -9.01 1.89
C THR A 16 -32.49 -9.73 1.37
N PRO A 17 -31.67 -10.34 2.23
CA PRO A 17 -30.46 -11.04 1.81
C PRO A 17 -30.79 -12.07 0.72
N ASP A 18 -30.08 -12.01 -0.39
CA ASP A 18 -30.14 -13.07 -1.40
C ASP A 18 -29.52 -14.34 -0.79
N PRO A 19 -30.29 -15.42 -0.57
CA PRO A 19 -29.78 -16.64 0.05
C PRO A 19 -28.73 -17.36 -0.82
N ASN A 20 -28.65 -17.04 -2.12
CA ASN A 20 -27.63 -17.57 -3.03
C ASN A 20 -26.34 -16.72 -3.04
N ARG A 21 -26.28 -15.65 -2.25
CA ARG A 21 -25.14 -14.75 -2.21
C ARG A 21 -23.97 -15.39 -1.49
N ARG A 22 -22.83 -15.46 -2.17
CA ARG A 22 -21.58 -15.99 -1.59
C ARG A 22 -21.16 -15.21 -0.35
N ARG A 23 -20.65 -15.93 0.65
CA ARG A 23 -19.92 -15.37 1.80
C ARG A 23 -18.56 -14.89 1.33
N LEU A 24 -18.05 -13.82 1.94
CA LEU A 24 -16.77 -13.23 1.59
C LEU A 24 -15.73 -13.54 2.66
N LEU A 25 -14.55 -13.97 2.23
CA LEU A 25 -13.36 -14.06 3.07
C LEU A 25 -12.34 -13.06 2.55
N ILE A 26 -12.07 -12.00 3.32
CA ILE A 26 -11.21 -10.89 2.89
C ILE A 26 -9.91 -10.95 3.68
N VAL A 27 -8.80 -10.99 2.96
CA VAL A 27 -7.43 -10.98 3.53
C VAL A 27 -6.63 -9.92 2.77
N SER A 28 -5.88 -9.08 3.46
CA SER A 28 -5.07 -8.01 2.88
C SER A 28 -3.66 -8.04 3.46
N ASP A 29 -2.71 -7.35 2.83
CA ASP A 29 -1.38 -7.09 3.37
C ASP A 29 -0.66 -8.41 3.73
N MET A 30 -0.69 -9.36 2.79
CA MET A 30 -0.04 -10.66 2.90
C MET A 30 1.43 -10.59 2.54
N HIS A 31 1.79 -9.68 1.62
CA HIS A 31 3.15 -9.42 1.17
C HIS A 31 3.91 -10.71 0.78
N LEU A 32 3.24 -11.59 0.04
CA LEU A 32 3.85 -12.85 -0.43
C LEU A 32 5.11 -12.53 -1.25
N GLY A 33 6.19 -13.28 -0.99
CA GLY A 33 7.45 -13.10 -1.68
C GLY A 33 8.39 -12.04 -1.10
N ARG A 34 8.02 -11.29 -0.04
CA ARG A 34 8.94 -10.32 0.60
C ARG A 34 10.28 -10.91 1.06
N ASP A 35 10.29 -12.20 1.39
CA ASP A 35 11.48 -12.95 1.80
C ASP A 35 12.17 -13.64 0.60
N CYS A 36 11.57 -13.59 -0.58
CA CYS A 36 12.06 -14.16 -1.84
C CYS A 36 13.07 -13.20 -2.50
N ASN A 37 14.26 -13.13 -1.91
CA ASN A 37 15.33 -12.24 -2.36
C ASN A 37 16.50 -13.03 -2.98
N TYR A 38 16.73 -12.81 -4.27
CA TYR A 38 17.87 -13.34 -5.03
C TYR A 38 18.81 -12.18 -5.40
N ILE A 39 19.54 -11.70 -4.39
CA ILE A 39 20.44 -10.55 -4.52
C ILE A 39 21.90 -11.03 -4.57
N THR A 40 22.69 -10.53 -5.52
CA THR A 40 24.13 -10.78 -5.62
C THR A 40 24.84 -10.38 -4.32
N GLY A 41 25.70 -11.27 -3.79
CA GLY A 41 26.50 -10.99 -2.59
C GLY A 41 25.88 -11.37 -1.24
N PHE A 42 24.66 -11.91 -1.22
CA PHE A 42 24.02 -12.39 0.01
C PHE A 42 24.00 -13.92 0.09
N LYS A 43 24.37 -14.46 1.26
CA LYS A 43 24.55 -15.91 1.47
C LYS A 43 23.26 -16.69 1.75
N HIS A 44 22.15 -16.02 2.04
CA HIS A 44 20.93 -16.70 2.47
C HIS A 44 19.82 -16.51 1.44
N ARG A 45 19.55 -17.59 0.69
CA ARG A 45 18.18 -17.84 0.23
C ARG A 45 17.36 -18.11 1.49
N THR A 46 16.60 -17.12 1.96
CA THR A 46 15.55 -17.40 2.94
C THR A 46 14.63 -18.43 2.27
N ARG A 47 14.33 -19.53 2.96
CA ARG A 47 13.35 -20.51 2.45
C ARG A 47 11.95 -20.00 2.81
N PRO A 48 10.92 -20.33 2.02
CA PRO A 48 9.55 -19.98 2.37
C PRO A 48 9.28 -20.45 3.78
N ASN A 49 8.72 -19.56 4.62
CA ASN A 49 8.30 -19.93 5.96
C ASN A 49 7.10 -20.88 5.84
N PRO A 50 7.26 -22.21 5.94
CA PRO A 50 6.18 -23.15 5.58
C PRO A 50 4.99 -23.01 6.52
N GLU A 51 5.29 -22.49 7.70
CA GLU A 51 4.38 -22.13 8.78
C GLU A 51 3.43 -20.97 8.43
N PHE A 52 3.84 -20.05 7.54
CA PHE A 52 2.99 -18.99 7.00
C PHE A 52 1.96 -19.57 6.03
N ASP A 53 2.43 -20.34 5.04
CA ASP A 53 1.56 -21.00 4.06
C ASP A 53 0.55 -21.91 4.77
N ARG A 54 1.02 -22.69 5.75
CA ARG A 54 0.15 -23.57 6.54
C ARG A 54 -0.92 -22.81 7.32
N ALA A 55 -0.62 -21.63 7.86
CA ALA A 55 -1.60 -20.83 8.58
C ALA A 55 -2.76 -20.42 7.68
N PHE A 56 -2.46 -19.97 6.46
CA PHE A 56 -3.50 -19.60 5.50
C PHE A 56 -4.29 -20.81 5.04
N ILE A 57 -3.62 -21.92 4.73
CA ILE A 57 -4.27 -23.18 4.34
C ILE A 57 -5.24 -23.64 5.42
N ASP A 58 -4.80 -23.69 6.69
CA ASP A 58 -5.64 -24.12 7.81
C ASP A 58 -6.85 -23.18 8.01
N MET A 59 -6.66 -21.85 7.85
CA MET A 59 -7.77 -20.90 7.91
C MET A 59 -8.74 -21.10 6.75
N LEU A 60 -8.24 -21.23 5.52
CA LEU A 60 -9.06 -21.42 4.35
C LEU A 60 -9.87 -22.72 4.46
N ASP A 61 -9.24 -23.80 4.94
CA ASP A 61 -9.89 -25.08 5.19
C ASP A 61 -10.98 -24.97 6.24
N TYR A 62 -10.74 -24.23 7.33
CA TYR A 62 -11.73 -23.98 8.38
C TYR A 62 -13.05 -23.41 7.83
N TYR A 63 -12.97 -22.53 6.82
CA TYR A 63 -14.16 -21.92 6.24
C TYR A 63 -14.74 -22.68 5.06
N THR A 64 -13.92 -23.29 4.22
CA THR A 64 -14.35 -23.61 2.84
C THR A 64 -14.55 -25.07 2.55
N VAL A 65 -13.97 -26.00 3.34
CA VAL A 65 -14.04 -27.44 3.07
C VAL A 65 -15.48 -27.90 2.90
N GLY A 66 -15.80 -28.43 1.71
CA GLY A 66 -17.11 -28.98 1.37
C GLY A 66 -18.17 -27.93 1.03
N GLN A 67 -17.80 -26.65 0.96
CA GLN A 67 -18.70 -25.55 0.66
C GLN A 67 -18.03 -24.43 -0.17
N GLU A 68 -17.01 -24.76 -0.96
CA GLU A 68 -16.19 -23.83 -1.74
C GLU A 68 -17.04 -22.93 -2.64
N ARG A 69 -18.08 -23.49 -3.27
CA ARG A 69 -19.06 -22.77 -4.11
C ARG A 69 -19.83 -21.67 -3.38
N SER A 70 -19.92 -21.72 -2.06
CA SER A 70 -20.60 -20.69 -1.25
C SER A 70 -19.67 -19.54 -0.84
N TRP A 71 -18.38 -19.61 -1.20
CA TRP A 71 -17.37 -18.65 -0.77
C TRP A 71 -16.73 -17.90 -1.94
N ARG A 72 -16.36 -16.65 -1.68
CA ARG A 72 -15.49 -15.83 -2.51
C ARG A 72 -14.38 -15.26 -1.64
N ILE A 73 -13.13 -15.43 -2.04
CA ILE A 73 -11.98 -14.84 -1.36
C ILE A 73 -11.65 -13.52 -2.04
N ILE A 74 -11.42 -12.49 -1.25
CA ILE A 74 -10.96 -11.18 -1.73
C ILE A 74 -9.57 -10.95 -1.15
N PHE A 75 -8.57 -10.93 -2.01
CA PHE A 75 -7.23 -10.45 -1.66
C PHE A 75 -7.25 -8.91 -1.76
N GLY A 76 -7.31 -8.24 -0.61
CA GLY A 76 -7.60 -6.82 -0.38
C GLY A 76 -6.52 -5.82 -0.79
N GLY A 77 -5.55 -6.23 -1.62
CA GLY A 77 -4.35 -5.48 -1.93
C GLY A 77 -3.15 -5.94 -1.11
N ASP A 78 -1.95 -5.63 -1.60
CA ASP A 78 -0.67 -6.09 -1.05
C ASP A 78 -0.66 -7.62 -0.83
N PHE A 79 -1.18 -8.33 -1.84
CA PHE A 79 -1.22 -9.79 -1.87
C PHE A 79 0.17 -10.35 -2.15
N ILE A 80 0.83 -9.81 -3.17
CA ILE A 80 2.21 -10.14 -3.55
C ILE A 80 3.05 -8.89 -3.35
N ASP A 81 4.23 -9.02 -2.75
CA ASP A 81 5.12 -7.87 -2.58
C ASP A 81 6.08 -7.74 -3.76
N PHE A 82 5.62 -7.25 -4.91
CA PHE A 82 6.52 -7.07 -6.04
C PHE A 82 7.61 -6.05 -5.73
N ILE A 83 7.45 -5.15 -4.76
CA ILE A 83 8.49 -4.19 -4.40
C ILE A 83 9.64 -4.89 -3.67
N GLU A 84 9.33 -5.79 -2.72
CA GLU A 84 10.32 -6.56 -1.93
C GLU A 84 10.73 -7.89 -2.56
N VAL A 85 10.10 -8.35 -3.65
CA VAL A 85 10.62 -9.47 -4.46
C VAL A 85 11.79 -8.97 -5.32
N VAL A 86 13.01 -9.09 -4.80
CA VAL A 86 14.22 -8.62 -5.48
C VAL A 86 14.91 -9.76 -6.22
N VAL A 87 14.71 -9.79 -7.54
CA VAL A 87 15.40 -10.72 -8.44
C VAL A 87 16.53 -9.96 -9.14
N VAL A 88 17.78 -10.22 -8.78
CA VAL A 88 18.95 -9.64 -9.46
C VAL A 88 19.45 -10.60 -10.54
N PRO A 89 19.48 -10.20 -11.82
CA PRO A 89 19.99 -11.05 -12.89
C PRO A 89 21.49 -11.30 -12.74
N GLY A 90 21.92 -12.55 -12.97
CA GLY A 90 23.31 -12.96 -12.83
C GLY A 90 23.70 -13.50 -11.44
N SER A 91 22.87 -13.32 -10.40
CA SER A 91 23.07 -14.00 -9.10
C SER A 91 22.69 -15.46 -9.09
N ASP A 92 21.73 -15.85 -9.94
CA ASP A 92 21.22 -17.22 -10.04
C ASP A 92 21.39 -17.72 -11.48
N SER A 93 22.22 -18.75 -11.66
CA SER A 93 22.50 -19.35 -12.97
C SER A 93 21.29 -20.07 -13.58
N ARG A 94 20.17 -20.19 -12.86
CA ARG A 94 18.95 -20.88 -13.30
C ARG A 94 17.94 -19.97 -14.00
N LEU A 95 18.06 -18.65 -13.88
CA LEU A 95 17.12 -17.72 -14.48
C LEU A 95 17.46 -17.49 -15.96
N HIS A 96 16.71 -18.15 -16.85
CA HIS A 96 16.77 -17.90 -18.29
C HIS A 96 15.86 -16.74 -18.66
N LEU A 97 16.43 -15.53 -18.74
CA LEU A 97 15.70 -14.33 -19.10
C LEU A 97 15.61 -14.19 -20.62
N SER A 98 14.39 -13.99 -21.12
CA SER A 98 14.11 -13.82 -22.57
C SER A 98 14.31 -12.38 -23.05
N PHE A 99 14.96 -11.54 -22.25
CA PHE A 99 15.09 -10.11 -22.48
C PHE A 99 16.44 -9.60 -22.00
N GLU A 100 16.90 -8.50 -22.61
CA GLU A 100 18.10 -7.79 -22.19
C GLU A 100 17.90 -7.15 -20.81
N VAL A 101 18.93 -7.22 -19.97
CA VAL A 101 18.93 -6.69 -18.61
C VAL A 101 19.77 -5.41 -18.57
N THR A 102 19.18 -4.35 -18.03
CA THR A 102 19.86 -3.05 -17.85
C THR A 102 20.83 -3.07 -16.68
N ASP A 103 21.81 -2.14 -16.66
CA ASP A 103 22.74 -2.04 -15.52
C ASP A 103 22.03 -1.66 -14.22
N GLU A 104 20.94 -0.88 -14.31
CA GLU A 104 20.07 -0.60 -13.17
C GLU A 104 19.46 -1.90 -12.60
N GLU A 105 18.99 -2.81 -13.45
CA GLU A 105 18.42 -4.09 -13.00
C GLU A 105 19.47 -5.05 -12.42
N LYS A 106 20.73 -4.94 -12.85
CA LYS A 106 21.85 -5.69 -12.26
C LYS A 106 22.24 -5.16 -10.88
N GLU A 107 22.01 -3.88 -10.59
CA GLU A 107 22.32 -3.26 -9.29
C GLU A 107 21.13 -3.33 -8.31
N PHE A 108 19.91 -3.09 -8.79
CA PHE A 108 18.70 -2.90 -7.95
C PHE A 108 17.64 -3.99 -8.13
N GLY A 109 17.90 -4.99 -8.97
CA GLY A 109 16.94 -6.04 -9.32
C GLY A 109 15.96 -5.64 -10.42
N LEU A 110 15.26 -6.65 -10.95
CA LEU A 110 14.29 -6.52 -12.04
C LEU A 110 13.25 -5.42 -11.77
N GLY A 111 12.96 -4.63 -12.81
CA GLY A 111 12.04 -3.49 -12.74
C GLY A 111 10.55 -3.88 -12.75
N THR A 112 9.71 -2.91 -13.08
CA THR A 112 8.23 -3.01 -13.03
C THR A 112 7.59 -3.26 -14.40
N GLU A 113 8.39 -3.53 -15.44
CA GLU A 113 7.87 -3.85 -16.78
C GLU A 113 7.28 -5.25 -16.81
N ALA A 114 6.25 -5.47 -17.64
CA ALA A 114 5.43 -6.67 -17.61
C ALA A 114 6.25 -7.98 -17.67
N GLU A 115 7.27 -8.06 -18.51
CA GLU A 115 8.17 -9.22 -18.64
C GLU A 115 8.92 -9.51 -17.34
N ARG A 116 9.41 -8.46 -16.67
CA ARG A 116 10.16 -8.58 -15.41
C ARG A 116 9.28 -9.04 -14.28
N VAL A 117 8.08 -8.47 -14.21
CA VAL A 117 7.09 -8.82 -13.20
C VAL A 117 6.61 -10.25 -13.38
N CYS A 118 6.50 -10.76 -14.62
CA CYS A 118 6.18 -12.17 -14.83
C CYS A 118 7.23 -13.08 -14.17
N VAL A 119 8.53 -12.78 -14.28
CA VAL A 119 9.59 -13.54 -13.60
C VAL A 119 9.43 -13.46 -12.07
N LYS A 120 9.24 -12.26 -11.53
CA LYS A 120 9.04 -12.06 -10.08
C LYS A 120 7.80 -12.82 -9.57
N LEU A 121 6.74 -12.82 -10.36
CA LEU A 121 5.52 -13.56 -10.07
C LEU A 121 5.78 -15.07 -10.03
N GLU A 122 6.41 -15.62 -11.08
CA GLU A 122 6.72 -17.05 -11.15
C GLU A 122 7.58 -17.50 -9.97
N GLU A 123 8.64 -16.76 -9.65
CA GLU A 123 9.47 -17.02 -8.47
C GLU A 123 8.65 -16.98 -7.17
N THR A 124 7.73 -16.03 -7.02
CA THR A 124 6.85 -15.96 -5.84
C THR A 124 5.89 -17.15 -5.76
N LEU A 125 5.32 -17.56 -6.89
CA LEU A 125 4.41 -18.71 -6.97
C LEU A 125 5.13 -20.03 -6.64
N ASP A 126 6.36 -20.19 -7.11
CA ASP A 126 7.21 -21.34 -6.82
C ASP A 126 7.69 -21.33 -5.37
N TYR A 127 8.01 -20.15 -4.83
CA TYR A 127 8.39 -19.98 -3.43
C TYR A 127 7.25 -20.34 -2.48
N HIS A 128 6.01 -19.95 -2.79
CA HIS A 128 4.80 -20.26 -2.00
C HIS A 128 3.93 -21.35 -2.64
N GLU A 129 4.53 -22.39 -3.20
CA GLU A 129 3.82 -23.41 -3.99
C GLU A 129 2.65 -24.05 -3.23
N ALA A 130 2.83 -24.38 -1.94
CA ALA A 130 1.79 -25.02 -1.13
C ALA A 130 0.56 -24.12 -0.98
N PHE A 131 0.77 -22.82 -0.73
CA PHE A 131 -0.28 -21.81 -0.67
C PHE A 131 -1.07 -21.76 -1.98
N PHE A 132 -0.36 -21.57 -3.11
CA PHE A 132 -1.01 -21.38 -4.40
C PHE A 132 -1.68 -22.65 -4.93
N ARG A 133 -1.16 -23.85 -4.62
CA ARG A 133 -1.86 -25.11 -4.88
C ARG A 133 -3.18 -25.20 -4.14
N ARG A 134 -3.24 -24.77 -2.88
CA ARG A 134 -4.50 -24.79 -2.13
C ARG A 134 -5.52 -23.79 -2.67
N VAL A 135 -5.07 -22.58 -3.04
CA VAL A 135 -5.92 -21.58 -3.71
C VAL A 135 -6.43 -22.10 -5.06
N ALA A 136 -5.55 -22.74 -5.85
CA ALA A 136 -5.94 -23.37 -7.12
C ALA A 136 -7.02 -24.43 -6.93
N ARG A 137 -6.89 -25.31 -5.94
CA ARG A 137 -7.93 -26.31 -5.59
C ARG A 137 -9.25 -25.64 -5.19
N PHE A 138 -9.21 -24.62 -4.34
CA PHE A 138 -10.42 -23.86 -3.96
C PHE A 138 -11.19 -23.33 -5.19
N VAL A 139 -10.48 -22.79 -6.19
CA VAL A 139 -11.11 -22.30 -7.42
C VAL A 139 -11.62 -23.44 -8.30
N ALA A 140 -10.89 -24.55 -8.40
CA ALA A 140 -11.32 -25.74 -9.13
C ALA A 140 -12.62 -26.32 -8.57
N ASP A 141 -12.74 -26.35 -7.23
CA ASP A 141 -13.92 -26.84 -6.50
C ASP A 141 -15.13 -25.87 -6.57
N GLY A 142 -14.97 -24.72 -7.24
CA GLY A 142 -16.03 -23.77 -7.55
C GLY A 142 -16.05 -22.52 -6.69
N GLY A 143 -15.05 -22.33 -5.84
CA GLY A 143 -14.75 -21.06 -5.17
C GLY A 143 -14.36 -19.96 -6.16
N GLU A 144 -14.54 -18.71 -5.74
CA GLU A 144 -14.16 -17.55 -6.55
C GLU A 144 -13.11 -16.71 -5.85
N ILE A 145 -12.18 -16.12 -6.61
CA ILE A 145 -11.20 -15.19 -6.09
C ILE A 145 -11.28 -13.83 -6.80
N VAL A 146 -11.12 -12.78 -6.00
CA VAL A 146 -10.97 -11.41 -6.47
C VAL A 146 -9.63 -10.90 -5.94
N VAL A 147 -8.79 -10.39 -6.83
CA VAL A 147 -7.53 -9.76 -6.45
C VAL A 147 -7.65 -8.26 -6.66
N LEU A 148 -7.57 -7.49 -5.57
CA LEU A 148 -7.43 -6.04 -5.56
C LEU A 148 -5.95 -5.66 -5.59
N ARG A 149 -5.64 -4.49 -6.12
CA ARG A 149 -4.29 -3.92 -6.12
C ARG A 149 -4.11 -3.01 -4.92
N GLY A 150 -3.08 -3.28 -4.12
CA GLY A 150 -2.49 -2.34 -3.17
C GLY A 150 -1.32 -1.58 -3.78
N ASN A 151 -0.46 -1.00 -2.94
CA ASN A 151 0.73 -0.27 -3.41
C ASN A 151 1.94 -1.17 -3.66
N HIS A 152 1.96 -2.41 -3.15
CA HIS A 152 3.04 -3.38 -3.35
C HIS A 152 2.83 -4.36 -4.53
N ASP A 153 1.61 -4.46 -5.06
CA ASP A 153 1.25 -5.30 -6.20
C ASP A 153 0.58 -4.54 -7.36
N VAL A 154 0.90 -3.25 -7.50
CA VAL A 154 0.34 -2.39 -8.57
C VAL A 154 0.60 -2.96 -9.96
N GLU A 155 1.70 -3.70 -10.12
CA GLU A 155 2.10 -4.38 -11.35
C GLU A 155 1.08 -5.45 -11.81
N LEU A 156 0.16 -5.89 -10.95
CA LEU A 156 -1.04 -6.62 -11.40
C LEU A 156 -1.93 -5.80 -12.34
N HIS A 157 -1.63 -4.51 -12.57
CA HIS A 157 -2.12 -3.72 -13.69
C HIS A 157 -1.91 -4.43 -15.04
N TRP A 158 -0.75 -5.06 -15.23
CA TRP A 158 -0.36 -5.65 -16.50
C TRP A 158 -1.24 -6.87 -16.82
N LYS A 159 -2.02 -6.79 -17.89
CA LYS A 159 -2.85 -7.92 -18.36
C LYS A 159 -2.03 -9.17 -18.66
N LYS A 160 -0.75 -9.01 -19.05
CA LYS A 160 0.19 -10.12 -19.21
C LYS A 160 0.45 -10.85 -17.88
N VAL A 161 0.70 -10.11 -16.80
CA VAL A 161 0.94 -10.67 -15.45
C VAL A 161 -0.32 -11.37 -14.94
N GLN A 162 -1.51 -10.75 -15.09
CA GLN A 162 -2.79 -11.37 -14.72
C GLN A 162 -3.06 -12.69 -15.47
N ARG A 163 -2.63 -12.78 -16.74
CA ARG A 163 -2.76 -14.00 -17.56
C ARG A 163 -1.78 -15.09 -17.11
N VAL A 164 -0.53 -14.73 -16.82
CA VAL A 164 0.45 -15.68 -16.26
C VAL A 164 -0.03 -16.22 -14.92
N PHE A 165 -0.55 -15.37 -14.03
CA PHE A 165 -1.14 -15.79 -12.76
C PHE A 165 -2.24 -16.85 -12.94
N ARG A 166 -3.22 -16.57 -13.82
CA ARG A 166 -4.32 -17.51 -14.13
C ARG A 166 -3.81 -18.84 -14.68
N GLN A 167 -2.86 -18.79 -15.61
CA GLN A 167 -2.26 -19.98 -16.22
C GLN A 167 -1.53 -20.83 -15.18
N ARG A 168 -0.72 -20.20 -14.31
CA ARG A 168 0.02 -20.91 -13.25
C ARG A 168 -0.92 -21.54 -12.22
N LEU A 169 -1.95 -20.83 -11.76
CA LEU A 169 -2.96 -21.42 -10.87
C LEU A 169 -3.71 -22.58 -11.52
N SER A 170 -4.10 -22.43 -12.79
CA SER A 170 -4.77 -23.52 -13.52
C SER A 170 -3.87 -24.74 -13.65
N SER A 171 -2.57 -24.54 -13.93
CA SER A 171 -1.59 -25.63 -13.94
C SER A 171 -1.47 -26.30 -12.56
N PHE A 172 -1.47 -25.55 -11.46
CA PHE A 172 -1.45 -26.14 -10.11
C PHE A 172 -2.71 -26.95 -9.78
N ALA A 173 -3.89 -26.52 -10.25
CA ALA A 173 -5.15 -27.21 -10.02
C ALA A 173 -5.21 -28.58 -10.73
N TYR A 174 -4.73 -28.63 -11.97
CA TYR A 174 -4.94 -29.77 -12.86
C TYR A 174 -3.67 -30.56 -13.19
N GLN A 175 -2.57 -30.32 -12.45
CA GLN A 175 -1.32 -31.05 -12.66
C GLN A 175 -1.52 -32.55 -12.41
N GLY A 176 -1.12 -33.36 -13.40
CA GLY A 176 -1.16 -34.83 -13.30
C GLY A 176 -2.52 -35.45 -13.61
N LEU A 177 -3.51 -34.66 -14.06
CA LEU A 177 -4.75 -35.18 -14.61
C LEU A 177 -4.58 -35.47 -16.10
N GLU A 178 -4.96 -36.68 -16.52
CA GLU A 178 -5.07 -37.05 -17.94
C GLU A 178 -6.47 -36.67 -18.43
N LEU A 179 -6.56 -35.51 -19.09
CA LEU A 179 -7.81 -34.96 -19.63
C LEU A 179 -7.71 -34.87 -21.15
N GLY A 180 -8.83 -35.05 -21.84
CA GLY A 180 -8.92 -34.82 -23.29
C GLY A 180 -8.69 -33.35 -23.64
N ILE A 181 -8.24 -33.04 -24.85
CA ILE A 181 -7.90 -31.66 -25.28
C ILE A 181 -9.09 -30.71 -25.10
N ASP A 182 -10.29 -31.11 -25.52
CA ASP A 182 -11.50 -30.28 -25.42
C ASP A 182 -11.93 -30.06 -23.96
N GLU A 183 -11.86 -31.12 -23.15
CA GLU A 183 -12.15 -31.07 -21.71
C GLU A 183 -11.19 -30.13 -20.97
N VAL A 184 -9.90 -30.16 -21.31
CA VAL A 184 -8.90 -29.22 -20.77
C VAL A 184 -9.27 -27.78 -21.10
N ILE A 185 -9.72 -27.51 -22.33
CA ILE A 185 -10.06 -26.15 -22.76
C ILE A 185 -11.26 -25.64 -21.95
N ASP A 186 -12.34 -26.42 -21.84
CA ASP A 186 -13.54 -26.02 -21.13
C ASP A 186 -13.29 -25.81 -19.63
N ILE A 187 -12.61 -26.76 -18.98
CA ILE A 187 -12.24 -26.67 -17.57
C ILE A 187 -11.35 -25.46 -17.30
N ARG A 188 -10.38 -25.18 -18.19
CA ARG A 188 -9.49 -24.01 -18.06
C ARG A 188 -10.24 -22.70 -18.25
N ASN A 189 -11.19 -22.65 -19.18
CA ASN A 189 -12.00 -21.45 -19.40
C ASN A 189 -12.88 -21.17 -18.18
N GLU A 190 -13.59 -22.18 -17.67
CA GLU A 190 -14.41 -22.04 -16.47
C GLU A 190 -13.59 -21.67 -15.23
N PHE A 191 -12.42 -22.29 -15.04
CA PHE A 191 -11.50 -21.94 -13.96
C PHE A 191 -11.08 -20.46 -14.00
N GLN A 192 -10.80 -19.95 -15.21
CA GLN A 192 -10.36 -18.56 -15.38
C GLN A 192 -11.46 -17.53 -15.12
N THR A 193 -12.74 -17.85 -15.37
CA THR A 193 -13.85 -16.92 -15.09
C THR A 193 -14.06 -16.70 -13.60
N ARG A 194 -13.66 -17.66 -12.76
CA ARG A 194 -13.71 -17.57 -11.29
C ARG A 194 -12.56 -16.75 -10.68
N ILE A 195 -11.61 -16.30 -11.50
CA ILE A 195 -10.48 -15.46 -11.10
C ILE A 195 -10.65 -14.07 -11.71
N SER A 196 -10.97 -13.10 -10.85
CA SER A 196 -11.14 -11.70 -11.25
C SER A 196 -10.07 -10.80 -10.65
N PHE A 197 -9.70 -9.76 -11.38
CA PHE A 197 -8.79 -8.71 -10.91
C PHE A 197 -9.57 -7.41 -10.91
N ALA A 198 -9.77 -6.84 -9.72
CA ALA A 198 -10.40 -5.55 -9.56
C ALA A 198 -9.33 -4.46 -9.67
N PRO A 199 -9.42 -3.53 -10.64
CA PRO A 199 -8.42 -2.50 -10.83
C PRO A 199 -8.24 -1.63 -9.58
N TRP A 200 -9.29 -1.32 -8.84
CA TRP A 200 -9.15 -0.49 -7.65
C TRP A 200 -10.08 -0.92 -6.52
N VAL A 201 -11.37 -1.10 -6.81
CA VAL A 201 -12.38 -1.32 -5.77
C VAL A 201 -13.15 -2.61 -6.01
N TYR A 202 -13.46 -3.31 -4.94
CA TYR A 202 -14.52 -4.30 -4.94
C TYR A 202 -15.74 -3.74 -4.22
N TYR A 203 -16.89 -3.74 -4.88
CA TYR A 203 -18.10 -3.16 -4.33
C TYR A 203 -19.28 -4.05 -4.62
N GLU A 204 -20.05 -4.35 -3.57
CA GLU A 204 -21.37 -4.92 -3.69
C GLU A 204 -22.39 -3.95 -3.08
N PRO A 205 -23.34 -3.43 -3.88
CA PRO A 205 -24.36 -2.50 -3.41
C PRO A 205 -25.07 -2.99 -2.14
N ASN A 206 -25.30 -2.04 -1.22
CA ASN A 206 -25.98 -2.27 0.06
C ASN A 206 -25.33 -3.33 0.96
N ARG A 207 -24.09 -3.75 0.70
CA ARG A 207 -23.40 -4.75 1.52
C ARG A 207 -21.99 -4.34 1.90
N ILE A 208 -21.12 -4.08 0.92
CA ILE A 208 -19.71 -3.86 1.22
C ILE A 208 -18.98 -3.07 0.14
N TYR A 209 -18.05 -2.25 0.59
CA TYR A 209 -17.00 -1.62 -0.21
C TYR A 209 -15.65 -2.10 0.32
N VAL A 210 -14.75 -2.52 -0.58
CA VAL A 210 -13.39 -2.97 -0.25
C VAL A 210 -12.40 -2.27 -1.18
N GLU A 211 -11.39 -1.66 -0.60
CA GLU A 211 -10.19 -1.20 -1.31
C GLU A 211 -8.97 -1.41 -0.42
N HIS A 212 -7.76 -1.23 -0.95
CA HIS A 212 -6.56 -1.38 -0.13
C HIS A 212 -6.36 -0.20 0.84
N GLY A 213 -6.57 1.03 0.38
CA GLY A 213 -6.53 2.24 1.24
C GLY A 213 -5.22 3.03 1.20
N HIS A 214 -4.26 2.68 0.34
CA HIS A 214 -3.01 3.43 0.12
C HIS A 214 -3.20 4.81 -0.51
N GLN A 215 -4.33 5.04 -1.18
CA GLN A 215 -4.64 6.36 -1.76
C GLN A 215 -4.77 7.46 -0.69
N TYR A 216 -4.96 7.10 0.58
CA TYR A 216 -5.07 8.04 1.70
C TYR A 216 -3.76 8.22 2.48
N ASP A 217 -2.65 7.65 2.00
CA ASP A 217 -1.29 7.89 2.48
C ASP A 217 -0.48 8.57 1.36
N ALA A 218 0.04 9.77 1.62
CA ALA A 218 0.79 10.55 0.64
C ALA A 218 2.13 9.90 0.22
N TYR A 219 2.69 8.97 1.02
CA TYR A 219 3.90 8.24 0.65
C TYR A 219 3.64 7.12 -0.37
N CYS A 220 2.40 6.62 -0.40
CA CYS A 220 2.00 5.42 -1.12
C CYS A 220 0.95 5.70 -2.21
N SER A 221 0.30 6.86 -2.19
CA SER A 221 -0.75 7.23 -3.13
C SER A 221 -0.22 7.42 -4.55
N PHE A 222 -1.14 7.26 -5.51
CA PHE A 222 -0.88 7.42 -6.93
C PHE A 222 -1.68 8.61 -7.45
N ASP A 223 -1.12 9.39 -8.38
CA ASP A 223 -1.89 10.44 -9.05
C ASP A 223 -3.06 9.86 -9.87
N SER A 224 -2.79 8.71 -10.51
CA SER A 224 -3.66 8.01 -11.45
C SER A 224 -3.79 6.53 -11.07
N GLN A 225 -4.56 6.19 -10.04
CA GLN A 225 -4.68 4.81 -9.51
C GLN A 225 -5.11 3.76 -10.57
N LEU A 226 -6.00 4.14 -11.49
CA LEU A 226 -6.45 3.26 -12.58
C LEU A 226 -5.47 3.20 -13.76
N TYR A 227 -4.59 4.20 -13.91
CA TYR A 227 -3.56 4.27 -14.95
C TYR A 227 -2.18 4.56 -14.35
N PRO A 228 -1.61 3.63 -13.57
CA PRO A 228 -0.43 3.88 -12.73
C PRO A 228 0.87 3.73 -13.51
N LEU A 229 0.93 4.18 -14.77
CA LEU A 229 2.12 4.08 -15.59
C LEU A 229 3.05 5.28 -15.34
N SER A 230 4.36 5.08 -15.47
CA SER A 230 5.31 6.17 -15.30
C SER A 230 5.24 7.16 -16.47
N PRO A 231 5.07 8.47 -16.22
CA PRO A 231 5.02 9.47 -17.29
C PRO A 231 6.29 9.57 -18.15
N THR A 232 7.43 9.16 -17.59
CA THR A 232 8.73 9.17 -18.28
C THR A 232 8.91 7.90 -19.12
N ASN A 233 8.38 6.75 -18.69
CA ASN A 233 8.44 5.48 -19.41
C ASN A 233 7.15 4.65 -19.22
N GLN A 234 6.32 4.57 -20.27
CA GLN A 234 5.05 3.83 -20.26
C GLN A 234 5.18 2.32 -20.08
N ARG A 235 6.39 1.75 -20.19
CA ARG A 235 6.60 0.32 -19.91
C ARG A 235 6.73 0.03 -18.43
N ARG A 236 6.87 1.05 -17.58
CA ARG A 236 7.07 0.93 -16.13
C ARG A 236 5.87 1.49 -15.38
N ILE A 237 5.65 0.93 -14.19
CA ILE A 237 4.71 1.47 -13.20
C ILE A 237 5.31 2.74 -12.58
N ASP A 238 4.47 3.76 -12.35
CA ASP A 238 4.83 4.95 -11.58
C ASP A 238 5.25 4.54 -10.17
N THR A 239 6.22 5.25 -9.58
CA THR A 239 6.82 4.84 -8.32
C THR A 239 6.57 5.91 -7.26
N PRO A 240 5.54 5.74 -6.40
CA PRO A 240 5.40 6.54 -5.21
C PRO A 240 6.66 6.48 -4.36
N LEU A 241 6.81 7.47 -3.47
CA LEU A 241 8.04 7.65 -2.72
C LEU A 241 8.42 6.43 -1.87
N ALA A 242 7.44 5.76 -1.26
CA ALA A 242 7.67 4.53 -0.49
C ALA A 242 8.30 3.45 -1.38
N ALA A 243 7.69 3.13 -2.52
CA ALA A 243 8.20 2.14 -3.48
C ALA A 243 9.60 2.53 -4.01
N PHE A 244 9.85 3.83 -4.18
CA PHE A 244 11.13 4.35 -4.64
C PHE A 244 12.23 4.13 -3.60
N ALA A 245 11.95 4.48 -2.34
CA ALA A 245 12.87 4.27 -1.23
C ALA A 245 13.14 2.77 -1.01
N MET A 246 12.14 1.91 -1.19
CA MET A 246 12.32 0.47 -1.10
C MET A 246 13.32 -0.05 -2.14
N ARG A 247 13.09 0.27 -3.43
CA ARG A 247 13.93 -0.20 -4.54
C ARG A 247 15.38 0.29 -4.45
N TYR A 248 15.60 1.58 -4.20
CA TYR A 248 16.93 2.19 -4.32
C TYR A 248 17.71 2.24 -3.00
N PHE A 249 17.07 1.95 -1.86
CA PHE A 249 17.72 2.04 -0.55
C PHE A 249 17.44 0.83 0.34
N VAL A 250 16.19 0.57 0.73
CA VAL A 250 15.87 -0.42 1.78
C VAL A 250 16.26 -1.83 1.34
N ASN A 251 15.90 -2.24 0.13
CA ASN A 251 16.16 -3.59 -0.38
C ASN A 251 17.66 -3.92 -0.48
N LEU A 252 18.52 -2.91 -0.49
CA LEU A 252 19.98 -3.06 -0.54
C LEU A 252 20.63 -3.11 0.85
N LEU A 253 19.83 -2.90 1.91
CA LEU A 253 20.27 -2.87 3.29
C LEU A 253 19.57 -3.97 4.08
N THR A 254 19.99 -5.22 3.91
CA THR A 254 19.32 -6.41 4.48
C THR A 254 19.16 -6.41 6.01
N ASP A 255 20.02 -5.74 6.76
CA ASP A 255 19.88 -5.61 8.22
C ASP A 255 19.11 -4.35 8.65
N PHE A 256 18.71 -3.51 7.69
CA PHE A 256 17.91 -2.32 7.96
C PHE A 256 16.44 -2.72 8.01
N LYS A 257 15.95 -2.92 9.23
CA LYS A 257 14.51 -3.17 9.48
C LYS A 257 13.75 -1.85 9.30
N ALA A 258 13.43 -1.48 8.06
CA ALA A 258 12.79 -0.20 7.73
C ALA A 258 11.47 0.05 8.47
N HIS A 259 10.69 -1.01 8.73
CA HIS A 259 9.45 -0.94 9.51
C HIS A 259 9.67 -0.58 10.99
N ASN A 260 10.91 -0.61 11.48
CA ASN A 260 11.29 -0.17 12.82
C ASN A 260 11.97 1.21 12.81
N ALA A 261 12.21 1.82 11.65
CA ALA A 261 12.93 3.10 11.58
C ALA A 261 12.21 4.22 12.35
N ASP A 262 10.88 4.15 12.44
CA ASP A 262 10.05 5.10 13.19
C ASP A 262 10.24 5.03 14.71
N VAL A 263 10.74 3.90 15.23
CA VAL A 263 11.07 3.71 16.66
C VAL A 263 12.57 3.81 16.95
N TRP A 264 13.42 3.97 15.93
CA TRP A 264 14.87 4.08 16.15
C TRP A 264 15.24 5.45 16.73
N SER A 265 15.97 5.44 17.85
CA SER A 265 16.62 6.63 18.34
C SER A 265 17.85 6.97 17.50
N THR A 266 18.36 8.21 17.63
CA THR A 266 19.62 8.63 17.00
C THR A 266 20.80 7.75 17.45
N ARG A 267 20.72 7.19 18.66
CA ARG A 267 21.75 6.27 19.20
C ARG A 267 21.72 4.92 18.50
N ASP A 268 20.53 4.40 18.20
CA ASP A 268 20.36 3.13 17.50
C ASP A 268 20.89 3.22 16.07
N TYR A 269 20.61 4.35 15.39
CA TYR A 269 21.14 4.61 14.05
C TYR A 269 22.68 4.70 14.05
N LEU A 270 23.26 5.40 15.03
CA LEU A 270 24.73 5.48 15.17
C LEU A 270 25.35 4.13 15.55
N ALA A 271 24.71 3.35 16.42
CA ALA A 271 25.17 2.01 16.77
C ALA A 271 25.15 1.09 15.54
N TRP A 272 24.07 1.12 14.75
CA TRP A 272 23.93 0.38 13.50
C TRP A 272 24.95 0.79 12.44
N LEU A 273 25.24 2.09 12.30
CA LEU A 273 26.32 2.58 11.42
C LEU A 273 27.70 2.15 11.91
N ARG A 274 27.99 2.23 13.22
CA ARG A 274 29.28 1.79 13.79
C ARG A 274 29.49 0.30 13.59
N ALA A 275 28.45 -0.51 13.77
CA ALA A 275 28.50 -1.96 13.57
C ALA A 275 28.90 -2.36 12.13
N ARG A 276 28.68 -1.48 11.15
CA ARG A 276 29.06 -1.67 9.74
C ARG A 276 30.50 -1.29 9.41
N GLY A 277 31.21 -0.64 10.34
CA GLY A 277 32.52 -0.06 10.07
C GLY A 277 32.48 1.09 9.05
N PHE A 278 33.66 1.66 8.76
CA PHE A 278 33.77 2.84 7.89
C PHE A 278 33.30 2.60 6.45
N ALA A 279 33.68 1.45 5.86
CA ALA A 279 33.29 1.11 4.49
C ALA A 279 31.77 0.92 4.34
N GLY A 280 31.13 0.25 5.30
CA GLY A 280 29.68 0.07 5.28
C GLY A 280 28.92 1.38 5.57
N ALA A 281 29.44 2.25 6.45
CA ALA A 281 28.87 3.59 6.65
C ALA A 281 28.98 4.45 5.39
N PHE A 282 30.12 4.43 4.69
CA PHE A 282 30.28 5.11 3.40
C PHE A 282 29.33 4.56 2.34
N TYR A 283 29.15 3.23 2.28
CA TYR A 283 28.18 2.60 1.39
C TYR A 283 26.76 3.10 1.65
N VAL A 284 26.30 3.11 2.92
CA VAL A 284 24.98 3.63 3.28
C VAL A 284 24.83 5.10 2.89
N ALA A 285 25.85 5.94 3.15
CA ALA A 285 25.82 7.35 2.79
C ALA A 285 25.73 7.55 1.26
N ARG A 286 26.50 6.78 0.49
CA ARG A 286 26.45 6.79 -0.98
C ARG A 286 25.07 6.38 -1.49
N MET A 287 24.47 5.33 -0.92
CA MET A 287 23.13 4.86 -1.29
C MET A 287 22.03 5.85 -0.92
N GLY A 288 22.11 6.47 0.26
CA GLY A 288 21.18 7.50 0.68
C GLY A 288 21.25 8.73 -0.22
N LEU A 289 22.46 9.20 -0.53
CA LEU A 289 22.67 10.33 -1.43
C LEU A 289 22.19 10.03 -2.86
N SER A 290 22.53 8.86 -3.40
CA SER A 290 22.09 8.46 -4.75
C SER A 290 20.57 8.35 -4.84
N THR A 291 19.92 7.77 -3.82
CA THR A 291 18.45 7.68 -3.73
C THR A 291 17.82 9.06 -3.65
N GLY A 292 18.35 9.95 -2.80
CA GLY A 292 17.86 11.33 -2.67
C GLY A 292 17.97 12.11 -3.98
N LEU A 293 19.11 12.02 -4.67
CA LEU A 293 19.32 12.67 -5.96
C LEU A 293 18.38 12.12 -7.04
N ARG A 294 18.18 10.80 -7.10
CA ARG A 294 17.24 10.19 -8.06
C ARG A 294 15.79 10.55 -7.75
N THR A 295 15.42 10.64 -6.48
CA THR A 295 14.07 11.07 -6.07
C THR A 295 13.81 12.52 -6.48
N LEU A 296 14.79 13.41 -6.23
CA LEU A 296 14.71 14.81 -6.61
C LEU A 296 14.67 14.98 -8.13
N SER A 297 15.50 14.24 -8.88
CA SER A 297 15.49 14.31 -10.34
C SER A 297 14.17 13.81 -10.92
N TYR A 298 13.59 12.75 -10.36
CA TYR A 298 12.26 12.27 -10.72
C TYR A 298 11.18 13.33 -10.46
N ALA A 299 11.18 13.94 -9.27
CA ALA A 299 10.22 15.00 -8.92
C ALA A 299 10.34 16.23 -9.82
N VAL A 300 11.57 16.65 -10.16
CA VAL A 300 11.81 17.78 -11.08
C VAL A 300 11.34 17.44 -12.50
N GLN A 301 11.66 16.26 -13.02
CA GLN A 301 11.15 15.79 -14.31
C GLN A 301 9.61 15.78 -14.31
N MET A 302 9.01 15.46 -13.18
CA MET A 302 7.56 15.43 -13.04
C MET A 302 6.91 16.80 -12.96
N ALA A 303 7.55 17.76 -12.32
CA ALA A 303 7.11 19.15 -12.28
C ALA A 303 7.22 19.83 -13.67
N LEU A 304 8.26 19.49 -14.44
CA LEU A 304 8.50 20.06 -15.77
C LEU A 304 7.72 19.36 -16.91
N GLY A 305 7.10 18.21 -16.63
CA GLY A 305 6.56 17.32 -17.67
C GLY A 305 5.16 17.70 -18.18
N PHE A 306 5.04 18.00 -19.47
CA PHE A 306 3.76 18.18 -20.19
C PHE A 306 2.87 16.92 -20.28
N ARG A 307 3.39 15.73 -19.92
CA ARG A 307 2.67 14.45 -20.06
C ARG A 307 1.67 14.16 -18.95
N VAL A 308 1.71 14.89 -17.84
CA VAL A 308 0.83 14.65 -16.66
C VAL A 308 -0.65 14.76 -17.04
N ARG A 309 -0.99 15.72 -17.92
CA ARG A 309 -2.37 15.92 -18.39
C ARG A 309 -2.93 14.68 -19.11
N ARG A 310 -2.16 14.08 -20.01
CA ARG A 310 -2.59 12.88 -20.75
C ARG A 310 -2.88 11.70 -19.81
N TYR A 311 -2.09 11.52 -18.76
CA TYR A 311 -2.26 10.41 -17.80
C TYR A 311 -3.49 10.61 -16.92
N ARG A 312 -3.80 11.87 -16.60
CA ARG A 312 -5.05 12.23 -15.96
C ARG A 312 -6.25 11.94 -16.86
N GLU A 313 -6.17 12.32 -18.14
CA GLU A 313 -7.24 12.04 -19.12
C GLU A 313 -7.47 10.54 -19.30
N GLU A 314 -6.43 9.71 -19.39
CA GLU A 314 -6.57 8.25 -19.44
C GLU A 314 -7.12 7.67 -18.13
N HIS A 315 -6.71 8.19 -16.98
CA HIS A 315 -7.27 7.79 -15.69
C HIS A 315 -8.77 8.11 -15.58
N GLU A 316 -9.19 9.29 -16.00
CA GLU A 316 -10.60 9.70 -16.00
C GLU A 316 -11.46 8.81 -16.93
N LYS A 317 -10.93 8.41 -18.10
CA LYS A 317 -11.61 7.42 -18.97
C LYS A 317 -11.79 6.07 -18.27
N LEU A 318 -10.73 5.52 -17.69
CA LEU A 318 -10.80 4.26 -16.95
C LEU A 318 -11.69 4.35 -15.71
N LEU A 319 -11.82 5.52 -15.11
CA LEU A 319 -12.75 5.76 -14.00
C LEU A 319 -14.19 5.60 -14.44
N VAL A 320 -14.56 6.11 -15.62
CA VAL A 320 -15.91 5.91 -16.18
C VAL A 320 -16.17 4.42 -16.45
N GLU A 321 -15.19 3.70 -16.99
CA GLU A 321 -15.29 2.24 -17.21
C GLU A 321 -15.43 1.46 -15.90
N GLU A 322 -14.66 1.83 -14.88
CA GLU A 322 -14.71 1.22 -13.55
C GLU A 322 -16.05 1.51 -12.84
N ALA A 323 -16.57 2.74 -12.96
CA ALA A 323 -17.89 3.10 -12.44
C ALA A 323 -18.99 2.25 -13.10
N ALA A 324 -18.92 2.04 -14.42
CA ALA A 324 -19.84 1.16 -15.14
C ALA A 324 -19.73 -0.30 -14.66
N ARG A 325 -18.51 -0.83 -14.46
CA ARG A 325 -18.28 -2.18 -13.89
C ARG A 325 -18.91 -2.34 -12.51
N LEU A 326 -18.79 -1.31 -11.67
CA LEU A 326 -19.33 -1.27 -10.32
C LEU A 326 -20.83 -0.94 -10.25
N ARG A 327 -21.45 -0.59 -11.39
CA ARG A 327 -22.83 -0.12 -11.49
C ARG A 327 -23.11 1.09 -10.60
N ILE A 328 -22.16 2.02 -10.54
CA ILE A 328 -22.29 3.32 -9.86
C ILE A 328 -22.12 4.44 -10.88
N THR A 329 -22.59 5.65 -10.55
CA THR A 329 -22.42 6.78 -11.46
C THR A 329 -20.95 7.25 -11.45
N PRO A 330 -20.40 7.71 -12.59
CA PRO A 330 -19.03 8.22 -12.65
C PRO A 330 -18.75 9.33 -11.64
N GLU A 331 -19.74 10.18 -11.35
CA GLU A 331 -19.61 11.29 -10.40
C GLU A 331 -19.37 10.79 -8.97
N LYS A 332 -20.03 9.69 -8.57
CA LYS A 332 -19.81 9.09 -7.25
C LYS A 332 -18.41 8.49 -7.13
N LEU A 333 -17.96 7.77 -8.16
CA LEU A 333 -16.61 7.19 -8.12
C LEU A 333 -15.54 8.28 -8.19
N LEU A 334 -15.77 9.35 -8.94
CA LEU A 334 -14.90 10.52 -8.97
C LEU A 334 -14.84 11.20 -7.60
N ALA A 335 -15.97 11.35 -6.91
CA ALA A 335 -15.99 11.91 -5.55
C ALA A 335 -15.16 11.06 -4.57
N VAL A 336 -15.17 9.73 -4.71
CA VAL A 336 -14.30 8.83 -3.94
C VAL A 336 -12.82 9.02 -4.34
N ASP A 337 -12.52 9.09 -5.64
CA ASP A 337 -11.15 9.30 -6.16
C ASP A 337 -10.55 10.64 -5.66
N MET A 338 -11.37 11.67 -5.51
CA MET A 338 -10.96 12.99 -5.00
C MET A 338 -10.63 13.00 -3.49
N LEU A 339 -10.95 11.95 -2.73
CA LEU A 339 -10.54 11.82 -1.33
C LEU A 339 -9.06 11.46 -1.18
N ARG A 340 -8.37 11.11 -2.28
CA ARG A 340 -6.97 10.70 -2.26
C ARG A 340 -6.02 11.82 -1.84
N HIS A 341 -4.87 11.41 -1.33
CA HIS A 341 -3.74 12.29 -1.08
C HIS A 341 -2.95 12.58 -2.35
N MET A 342 -2.52 13.83 -2.49
CA MET A 342 -1.47 14.17 -3.46
C MET A 342 -0.17 13.45 -3.06
N PRO A 343 0.44 12.68 -3.97
CA PRO A 343 1.71 12.00 -3.72
C PRO A 343 2.84 12.97 -3.36
N VAL A 344 3.70 12.61 -2.40
CA VAL A 344 4.80 13.49 -1.93
C VAL A 344 5.78 13.86 -3.04
N ASN A 345 6.01 12.98 -4.02
CA ASN A 345 6.88 13.26 -5.18
C ASN A 345 6.34 14.39 -6.10
N ARG A 346 5.08 14.82 -5.92
CA ARG A 346 4.48 16.01 -6.56
C ARG A 346 4.58 17.27 -5.72
N ASN A 347 4.87 17.14 -4.43
CA ASN A 347 4.97 18.26 -3.50
C ASN A 347 6.45 18.54 -3.19
N LEU A 348 7.10 19.34 -4.06
CA LEU A 348 8.52 19.65 -3.94
C LEU A 348 8.91 20.22 -2.56
N PRO A 349 8.15 21.16 -1.94
CA PRO A 349 8.41 21.59 -0.56
C PRO A 349 8.39 20.47 0.47
N GLU A 350 7.45 19.53 0.38
CA GLU A 350 7.40 18.36 1.29
C GLU A 350 8.57 17.41 1.04
N LEU A 351 8.92 17.18 -0.23
CA LEU A 351 10.07 16.33 -0.57
C LEU A 351 11.39 16.92 -0.06
N ILE A 352 11.60 18.23 -0.19
CA ILE A 352 12.78 18.94 0.35
C ILE A 352 12.88 18.77 1.86
N ARG A 353 11.75 18.87 2.58
CA ARG A 353 11.69 18.66 4.04
C ARG A 353 11.99 17.20 4.41
N LEU A 354 11.44 16.25 3.66
CA LEU A 354 11.64 14.83 3.90
C LEU A 354 13.10 14.41 3.71
N LEU A 355 13.75 14.92 2.67
CA LEU A 355 15.15 14.64 2.36
C LEU A 355 16.14 15.48 3.19
N PHE A 356 15.67 16.26 4.17
CA PHE A 356 16.48 17.16 5.01
C PHE A 356 17.24 18.23 4.21
N LEU A 357 16.87 18.45 2.95
CA LEU A 357 17.53 19.41 2.09
C LEU A 357 17.32 20.84 2.61
N ASP A 358 16.17 21.12 3.22
CA ASP A 358 15.91 22.37 3.92
C ASP A 358 16.89 22.65 5.08
N ARG A 359 17.24 21.63 5.87
CA ARG A 359 18.21 21.73 6.96
C ARG A 359 19.64 21.82 6.46
N ILE A 360 19.97 21.11 5.39
CA ILE A 360 21.26 21.23 4.73
C ILE A 360 21.44 22.66 4.18
N MET A 361 20.40 23.21 3.53
CA MET A 361 20.41 24.60 3.07
C MET A 361 20.52 25.59 4.23
N LEU A 362 19.82 25.36 5.34
CA LEU A 362 19.93 26.19 6.55
C LEU A 362 21.34 26.14 7.14
N ALA A 363 21.95 24.95 7.24
CA ALA A 363 23.31 24.77 7.74
C ALA A 363 24.33 25.43 6.80
N ALA A 364 24.21 25.24 5.49
CA ALA A 364 25.06 25.87 4.49
C ALA A 364 24.93 27.40 4.52
N GLY A 365 23.71 27.93 4.64
CA GLY A 365 23.46 29.37 4.79
C GLY A 365 24.06 29.94 6.07
N ALA A 366 23.96 29.22 7.20
CA ALA A 366 24.58 29.61 8.46
C ALA A 366 26.12 29.60 8.39
N LEU A 367 26.71 28.60 7.72
CA LEU A 367 28.15 28.52 7.48
C LEU A 367 28.63 29.65 6.54
N LEU A 368 27.90 29.93 5.46
CA LEU A 368 28.20 31.02 4.56
C LEU A 368 28.13 32.37 5.26
N LEU A 369 27.08 32.62 6.05
CA LEU A 369 26.94 33.85 6.82
C LEU A 369 28.07 34.00 7.86
N THR A 370 28.42 32.90 8.54
CA THR A 370 29.57 32.86 9.45
C THR A 370 30.87 33.22 8.72
N PHE A 371 31.12 32.62 7.55
CA PHE A 371 32.29 32.92 6.74
C PHE A 371 32.33 34.40 6.30
N LEU A 372 31.20 34.95 5.85
CA LEU A 372 31.10 36.36 5.46
C LEU A 372 31.35 37.30 6.65
N ILE A 373 30.85 36.98 7.85
CA ILE A 373 31.11 37.74 9.07
C ILE A 373 32.61 37.74 9.40
N LEU A 374 33.28 36.58 9.30
CA LEU A 374 34.71 36.47 9.56
C LEU A 374 35.55 37.20 8.51
N LEU A 375 35.06 37.32 7.27
CA LEU A 375 35.72 38.03 6.19
C LEU A 375 35.56 39.56 6.27
N VAL A 376 34.40 40.04 6.69
CA VAL A 376 34.03 41.47 6.67
C VAL A 376 34.50 42.22 7.91
N PHE A 377 34.54 41.56 9.06
CA PHE A 377 34.92 42.20 10.32
C PHE A 377 36.35 41.82 10.72
N ASP A 378 37.21 42.81 10.95
CA ASP A 378 38.60 42.59 11.38
C ASP A 378 38.76 42.45 12.90
N SER A 379 37.72 42.77 13.68
CA SER A 379 37.74 42.74 15.14
C SER A 379 37.08 41.48 15.70
N THR A 380 37.71 40.88 16.72
CA THR A 380 37.26 39.64 17.36
C THR A 380 35.85 39.73 17.97
N TRP A 381 35.47 40.89 18.50
CA TRP A 381 34.17 41.05 19.18
C TRP A 381 32.98 41.05 18.20
N PRO A 382 32.96 41.87 17.12
CA PRO A 382 31.94 41.76 16.08
C PRO A 382 31.86 40.38 15.43
N GLN A 383 33.01 39.73 15.19
CA GLN A 383 33.05 38.36 14.69
C GLN A 383 32.33 37.38 15.63
N LEU A 384 32.68 37.39 16.93
CA LEU A 384 32.08 36.51 17.92
C LEU A 384 30.57 36.74 18.06
N ILE A 385 30.15 38.01 18.14
CA ILE A 385 28.74 38.38 18.23
C ILE A 385 27.99 37.90 16.98
N GLY A 386 28.53 38.15 15.78
CA GLY A 386 27.92 37.74 14.53
C GLY A 386 27.76 36.22 14.40
N VAL A 387 28.77 35.45 14.80
CA VAL A 387 28.71 33.97 14.81
C VAL A 387 27.64 33.47 15.79
N VAL A 388 27.60 34.01 17.01
CA VAL A 388 26.60 33.63 18.02
C VAL A 388 25.19 33.96 17.55
N LEU A 389 24.97 35.16 16.98
CA LEU A 389 23.67 35.55 16.43
C LEU A 389 23.24 34.65 15.26
N THR A 390 24.18 34.29 14.39
CA THR A 390 23.93 33.35 13.29
C THR A 390 23.53 31.97 13.81
N ALA A 391 24.22 31.46 14.83
CA ALA A 391 23.89 30.19 15.48
C ALA A 391 22.50 30.22 16.15
N ILE A 392 22.18 31.29 16.90
CA ILE A 392 20.86 31.46 17.53
C ILE A 392 19.76 31.52 16.48
N LEU A 393 19.97 32.26 15.39
CA LEU A 393 19.01 32.37 14.29
C LEU A 393 18.77 31.01 13.63
N ALA A 394 19.84 30.26 13.31
CA ALA A 394 19.72 28.93 12.73
C ALA A 394 18.97 27.96 13.66
N LEU A 395 19.26 27.97 14.97
CA LEU A 395 18.56 27.16 15.97
C LEU A 395 17.07 27.53 16.07
N ARG A 396 16.74 28.82 16.06
CA ARG A 396 15.36 29.32 16.07
C ARG A 396 14.59 28.87 14.83
N ILE A 397 15.18 28.99 13.65
CA ILE A 397 14.57 28.57 12.39
C ILE A 397 14.35 27.04 12.40
N ASN A 398 15.38 26.26 12.75
CA ASN A 398 15.25 24.79 12.83
C ASN A 398 14.17 24.34 13.84
N SER A 399 14.08 25.01 14.99
CA SER A 399 13.06 24.69 16.00
C SER A 399 11.64 24.93 15.49
N ARG A 400 11.42 25.99 14.68
CA ARG A 400 10.12 26.23 14.04
C ARG A 400 9.81 25.26 12.90
N MET A 401 10.82 24.66 12.29
CA MET A 401 10.65 23.65 11.22
C MET A 401 10.35 22.25 11.78
N ALA A 402 10.70 21.96 13.04
CA ALA A 402 10.60 20.63 13.62
C ALA A 402 9.19 19.99 13.65
N PRO A 403 8.08 20.70 13.93
CA PRO A 403 6.75 20.09 14.06
C PRO A 403 6.14 19.53 12.77
N ARG A 404 6.69 19.88 11.59
CA ARG A 404 6.12 19.53 10.27
C ARG A 404 6.76 18.30 9.61
N ARG A 405 7.40 17.44 10.39
CA ARG A 405 8.39 16.48 9.89
C ARG A 405 7.82 15.18 9.33
N PHE A 406 6.71 14.69 9.87
CA PHE A 406 6.15 13.40 9.48
C PHE A 406 4.68 13.57 9.15
N LEU A 407 4.27 13.10 7.97
CA LEU A 407 2.86 12.88 7.67
C LEU A 407 2.47 11.63 8.44
N LEU A 408 1.64 11.75 9.48
CA LEU A 408 1.12 10.59 10.20
C LEU A 408 0.17 9.81 9.26
N PRO A 409 0.41 8.52 8.96
CA PRO A 409 -0.43 7.73 8.05
C PRO A 409 -1.86 7.44 8.58
N GLY A 410 -2.11 7.61 9.88
CA GLY A 410 -3.20 6.91 10.58
C GLY A 410 -4.62 7.53 10.66
N PRO A 411 -4.85 8.86 10.76
CA PRO A 411 -6.21 9.36 11.04
C PRO A 411 -7.11 9.46 9.80
N LYS A 412 -6.53 9.40 8.59
CA LYS A 412 -7.24 9.80 7.36
C LYS A 412 -7.98 8.67 6.66
N GLN A 413 -7.54 7.42 6.79
CA GLN A 413 -8.26 6.27 6.22
C GLN A 413 -9.67 6.14 6.81
N ALA A 414 -9.82 6.30 8.13
CA ALA A 414 -11.13 6.27 8.78
C ALA A 414 -12.02 7.44 8.35
N GLN A 415 -11.45 8.63 8.14
CA GLN A 415 -12.18 9.81 7.63
C GLN A 415 -12.64 9.59 6.19
N ALA A 416 -11.75 9.07 5.33
CA ALA A 416 -12.09 8.71 3.96
C ALA A 416 -13.18 7.63 3.94
N ALA A 417 -13.06 6.58 4.78
CA ALA A 417 -14.07 5.55 4.92
C ALA A 417 -15.45 6.12 5.29
N ALA A 418 -15.51 7.06 6.23
CA ALA A 418 -16.76 7.77 6.58
C ALA A 418 -17.39 8.47 5.35
N ARG A 419 -16.58 9.21 4.59
CA ARG A 419 -17.04 9.90 3.38
C ARG A 419 -17.48 8.95 2.27
N ILE A 420 -16.75 7.85 2.06
CA ILE A 420 -17.13 6.81 1.08
C ILE A 420 -18.47 6.18 1.47
N ALA A 421 -18.65 5.89 2.77
CA ALA A 421 -19.89 5.37 3.31
C ALA A 421 -21.09 6.28 2.99
N GLU A 422 -20.90 7.59 3.09
CA GLU A 422 -21.91 8.61 2.73
C GLU A 422 -22.17 8.67 1.22
N ILE A 423 -21.11 8.75 0.40
CA ILE A 423 -21.20 8.90 -1.07
C ILE A 423 -21.92 7.70 -1.71
N LEU A 424 -21.53 6.48 -1.28
CA LEU A 424 -22.01 5.24 -1.87
C LEU A 424 -23.21 4.65 -1.11
N ASN A 425 -23.53 5.15 0.09
CA ASN A 425 -24.54 4.60 0.99
C ASN A 425 -24.35 3.10 1.24
N VAL A 426 -23.16 2.72 1.67
CA VAL A 426 -22.76 1.32 1.90
C VAL A 426 -22.58 1.05 3.40
N PRO A 427 -23.04 -0.10 3.93
CA PRO A 427 -23.00 -0.36 5.37
C PRO A 427 -21.61 -0.73 5.89
N SER A 428 -20.78 -1.41 5.09
CA SER A 428 -19.45 -1.84 5.53
C SER A 428 -18.37 -1.36 4.56
N ILE A 429 -17.30 -0.77 5.10
CA ILE A 429 -16.11 -0.33 4.37
C ILE A 429 -14.93 -1.09 4.93
N VAL A 430 -14.24 -1.84 4.08
CA VAL A 430 -13.06 -2.61 4.45
C VAL A 430 -11.84 -2.04 3.75
N MET A 431 -10.79 -1.77 4.52
CA MET A 431 -9.47 -1.38 3.99
C MET A 431 -8.35 -2.22 4.62
N GLY A 432 -7.16 -2.12 4.03
CA GLY A 432 -5.89 -2.62 4.55
C GLY A 432 -4.89 -1.48 4.75
N HIS A 433 -3.65 -1.72 4.31
CA HIS A 433 -2.54 -0.75 4.15
C HIS A 433 -1.83 -0.30 5.44
N SER A 434 -2.58 0.06 6.49
CA SER A 434 -1.94 0.56 7.72
C SER A 434 -1.22 -0.52 8.53
N HIS A 435 -1.43 -1.79 8.19
CA HIS A 435 -1.05 -2.98 8.98
C HIS A 435 -1.67 -3.02 10.39
N VAL A 436 -2.53 -2.05 10.75
CA VAL A 436 -3.15 -1.92 12.07
C VAL A 436 -4.62 -2.32 11.98
N ARG A 437 -4.95 -3.41 12.66
CA ARG A 437 -6.33 -3.89 12.84
C ARG A 437 -7.18 -2.82 13.51
N ARG A 438 -8.34 -2.49 12.92
CA ARG A 438 -9.24 -1.48 13.47
C ARG A 438 -10.69 -1.81 13.13
N VAL A 439 -11.59 -1.59 14.07
CA VAL A 439 -13.04 -1.54 13.83
C VAL A 439 -13.54 -0.21 14.37
N SER A 440 -14.28 0.55 13.57
CA SER A 440 -14.83 1.84 13.98
C SER A 440 -16.25 2.00 13.46
N GLU A 441 -17.16 2.37 14.35
CA GLU A 441 -18.53 2.73 13.99
C GLU A 441 -18.53 4.12 13.34
N LEU A 442 -19.19 4.24 12.19
CA LEU A 442 -19.31 5.47 11.43
C LEU A 442 -20.67 6.16 11.63
N GLY A 443 -21.55 5.57 12.44
CA GLY A 443 -22.92 6.03 12.65
C GLY A 443 -23.91 5.51 11.60
N GLY A 444 -25.21 5.54 11.93
CA GLY A 444 -26.27 5.07 11.02
C GLY A 444 -26.20 3.59 10.65
N GLY A 445 -25.61 2.75 11.52
CA GLY A 445 -25.37 1.32 11.26
C GLY A 445 -24.23 1.03 10.28
N ARG A 446 -23.42 2.04 9.93
CA ARG A 446 -22.27 1.90 9.03
C ARG A 446 -20.99 1.66 9.83
N ARG A 447 -20.11 0.83 9.30
CA ARG A 447 -18.84 0.45 9.94
C ARG A 447 -17.64 0.52 9.01
N TYR A 448 -16.52 0.93 9.57
CA TYR A 448 -15.18 0.84 8.97
C TYR A 448 -14.39 -0.29 9.62
N ILE A 449 -13.76 -1.13 8.80
CA ILE A 449 -12.91 -2.23 9.23
C ILE A 449 -11.56 -2.11 8.52
N ASN A 450 -10.50 -1.88 9.27
CA ASN A 450 -9.14 -2.13 8.78
C ASN A 450 -8.78 -3.59 9.11
N SER A 451 -8.56 -4.40 8.07
CA SER A 451 -8.21 -5.81 8.20
C SER A 451 -6.85 -6.04 8.89
N GLY A 452 -5.98 -5.02 8.89
CA GLY A 452 -4.64 -5.10 9.45
C GLY A 452 -3.68 -5.81 8.52
N CYS A 453 -2.68 -6.48 9.08
CA CYS A 453 -1.70 -7.25 8.34
C CYS A 453 -1.89 -8.75 8.56
N TRP A 454 -1.76 -9.54 7.50
CA TRP A 454 -1.73 -11.00 7.61
C TRP A 454 -0.37 -11.52 8.10
N LEU A 455 0.71 -10.73 8.00
CA LEU A 455 2.00 -11.13 8.54
C LEU A 455 1.97 -11.25 10.08
N PRO A 456 2.63 -12.26 10.65
CA PRO A 456 2.78 -12.35 12.09
C PRO A 456 3.61 -11.17 12.63
N PRO A 457 3.35 -10.68 13.86
CA PRO A 457 4.25 -9.75 14.53
C PRO A 457 5.68 -10.32 14.62
N LEU A 458 6.67 -9.43 14.63
CA LEU A 458 8.10 -9.80 14.56
C LEU A 458 8.55 -10.78 15.65
N PRO A 459 9.58 -11.63 15.38
CA PRO A 459 10.15 -12.56 16.37
C PRO A 459 10.57 -11.83 17.65
N GLY A 460 10.11 -12.31 18.80
CA GLY A 460 10.36 -11.71 20.13
C GLY A 460 9.14 -11.02 20.76
N GLN A 461 8.03 -10.90 20.04
CA GLN A 461 6.73 -10.46 20.58
C GLN A 461 5.73 -11.62 20.74
N ASP A 462 6.20 -12.78 21.25
CA ASP A 462 5.30 -13.90 21.58
C ASP A 462 4.86 -13.80 23.03
N HIS A 463 3.58 -13.52 23.27
CA HIS A 463 3.04 -13.50 24.63
C HIS A 463 1.74 -14.28 24.79
N VAL A 464 1.65 -14.88 25.98
CA VAL A 464 0.66 -15.82 26.55
C VAL A 464 -0.75 -15.23 26.76
N ASP A 465 -0.98 -13.99 26.34
CA ASP A 465 -2.22 -13.24 26.53
C ASP A 465 -3.11 -13.28 25.27
N ALA A 466 -4.41 -13.55 25.44
CA ALA A 466 -5.43 -13.51 24.40
C ALA A 466 -5.58 -12.12 23.75
N ALA A 467 -5.20 -11.05 24.45
CA ALA A 467 -5.24 -9.67 23.96
C ALA A 467 -3.92 -9.16 23.34
N ALA A 468 -2.79 -9.84 23.57
CA ALA A 468 -1.49 -9.40 23.04
C ALA A 468 -1.25 -9.83 21.58
N PRO A 469 -0.39 -9.15 20.80
CA PRO A 469 0.04 -9.63 19.48
C PRO A 469 0.70 -11.02 19.65
N CYS A 470 0.26 -12.04 18.89
CA CYS A 470 0.90 -13.36 18.84
C CYS A 470 1.38 -13.58 17.41
N SER A 471 2.56 -14.18 17.22
CA SER A 471 3.04 -14.64 15.91
C SER A 471 2.13 -15.72 15.27
N CYS A 472 1.22 -16.28 16.05
CA CYS A 472 0.27 -17.32 15.67
C CYS A 472 -1.11 -16.80 15.26
N ARG A 473 -1.36 -15.48 15.31
CA ARG A 473 -2.69 -14.88 15.10
C ARG A 473 -2.71 -14.09 13.79
N PHE A 474 -3.65 -14.45 12.94
CA PHE A 474 -3.80 -13.92 11.59
C PHE A 474 -5.18 -13.25 11.48
N ALA A 475 -5.22 -12.03 10.98
CA ALA A 475 -6.46 -11.26 10.88
C ALA A 475 -7.06 -11.32 9.49
N HIS A 476 -8.38 -11.40 9.44
CA HIS A 476 -9.15 -11.44 8.20
C HIS A 476 -10.57 -10.97 8.46
N VAL A 477 -11.29 -10.57 7.42
CA VAL A 477 -12.70 -10.17 7.53
C VAL A 477 -13.58 -11.25 6.92
N VAL A 478 -14.65 -11.61 7.62
CA VAL A 478 -15.69 -12.50 7.10
C VAL A 478 -16.96 -11.69 6.90
N VAL A 479 -17.57 -11.82 5.72
CA VAL A 479 -18.87 -11.23 5.41
C VAL A 479 -19.87 -12.34 5.16
N GLU A 480 -20.83 -12.47 6.07
CA GLU A 480 -21.90 -13.45 5.94
C GLU A 480 -22.87 -13.09 4.80
N SER A 481 -23.73 -14.01 4.39
CA SER A 481 -24.67 -13.81 3.28
C SER A 481 -25.67 -12.68 3.52
N ASP A 482 -26.01 -12.42 4.79
CA ASP A 482 -26.84 -11.30 5.24
C ASP A 482 -26.14 -9.93 5.20
N GLY A 483 -24.83 -9.90 4.96
CA GLY A 483 -24.02 -8.69 4.87
C GLY A 483 -23.33 -8.28 6.16
N GLN A 484 -23.48 -9.03 7.26
CA GLN A 484 -22.70 -8.79 8.47
C GLN A 484 -21.21 -9.02 8.20
N ALA A 485 -20.39 -7.99 8.36
CA ALA A 485 -18.95 -8.02 8.15
C ALA A 485 -18.19 -7.97 9.47
N ASP A 486 -17.47 -9.03 9.84
CA ASP A 486 -16.74 -9.09 11.11
C ASP A 486 -15.24 -9.28 10.90
N LEU A 487 -14.45 -8.47 11.61
CA LEU A 487 -13.01 -8.71 11.76
C LEU A 487 -12.80 -9.90 12.70
N ARG A 488 -12.19 -10.95 12.18
CA ARG A 488 -11.91 -12.19 12.91
C ARG A 488 -10.41 -12.45 12.98
N ILE A 489 -10.01 -13.21 13.98
CA ILE A 489 -8.63 -13.65 14.20
C ILE A 489 -8.60 -15.18 14.13
N PHE A 490 -7.83 -15.70 13.18
CA PHE A 490 -7.47 -17.11 13.14
C PHE A 490 -6.22 -17.36 13.98
N CYS A 491 -6.34 -18.26 14.96
CA CYS A 491 -5.20 -18.72 15.76
C CYS A 491 -4.71 -20.06 15.22
N ARG A 492 -3.51 -20.07 14.63
CA ARG A 492 -2.92 -21.29 14.05
C ARG A 492 -2.69 -22.38 15.10
N ALA A 493 -2.22 -22.00 16.30
CA ALA A 493 -1.88 -22.96 17.35
C ALA A 493 -3.09 -23.80 17.81
N THR A 494 -4.27 -23.20 17.86
CA THR A 494 -5.51 -23.85 18.29
C THR A 494 -6.45 -24.20 17.13
N ARG A 495 -6.11 -23.80 15.90
CA ARG A 495 -6.96 -23.91 14.70
C ARG A 495 -8.39 -23.41 14.93
N SER A 496 -8.49 -22.29 15.63
CA SER A 496 -9.78 -21.70 16.02
C SER A 496 -9.89 -20.27 15.53
N VAL A 497 -11.11 -19.87 15.18
CA VAL A 497 -11.46 -18.49 14.83
C VAL A 497 -12.16 -17.83 16.02
N ARG A 498 -11.84 -16.57 16.28
CA ARG A 498 -12.60 -15.70 17.20
C ARG A 498 -12.88 -14.36 16.55
N VAL A 499 -13.95 -13.67 16.96
CA VAL A 499 -14.14 -12.26 16.62
C VAL A 499 -13.04 -11.45 17.29
N SER A 500 -12.52 -10.43 16.60
CA SER A 500 -11.42 -9.62 17.08
C SER A 500 -11.79 -8.85 18.34
N ASP A 501 -10.93 -8.91 19.37
CA ASP A 501 -11.09 -8.17 20.63
C ASP A 501 -10.71 -6.68 20.52
N VAL A 502 -10.40 -6.21 19.30
CA VAL A 502 -10.12 -4.79 19.04
C VAL A 502 -11.37 -3.99 19.42
N LYS A 503 -11.30 -3.30 20.58
CA LYS A 503 -12.37 -2.41 21.04
C LYS A 503 -12.72 -1.46 19.92
N THR A 504 -14.01 -1.33 19.62
CA THR A 504 -14.57 -0.19 18.89
C THR A 504 -14.11 1.06 19.63
N THR A 505 -13.04 1.69 19.16
CA THR A 505 -12.62 2.97 19.73
C THR A 505 -13.75 3.94 19.45
N ASP A 506 -14.24 4.57 20.51
CA ASP A 506 -15.48 5.31 20.61
C ASP A 506 -15.82 6.17 19.39
N VAL A 507 -17.13 6.25 19.15
CA VAL A 507 -17.86 7.18 18.27
C VAL A 507 -17.04 8.43 18.01
N TRP A 508 -16.79 8.70 16.72
CA TRP A 508 -16.18 9.94 16.26
C TRP A 508 -16.99 11.13 16.80
N MET A 509 -16.48 11.77 17.86
CA MET A 509 -16.89 13.12 18.23
C MET A 509 -16.21 14.04 17.22
N GLY A 510 -17.03 14.65 16.35
CA GLY A 510 -16.59 15.72 15.48
C GLY A 510 -15.92 16.84 16.27
N GLU A 511 -15.02 17.53 15.58
CA GLU A 511 -14.45 18.83 15.97
C GLU A 511 -13.62 18.86 17.27
N ARG A 512 -12.30 18.86 17.09
CA ARG A 512 -11.52 19.97 17.64
C ARG A 512 -10.95 20.75 16.46
N ASP A 513 -11.54 21.91 16.24
CA ASP A 513 -11.05 22.96 15.37
C ASP A 513 -9.58 23.26 15.69
N ASP A 514 -8.70 23.00 14.73
CA ASP A 514 -7.48 23.78 14.57
C ASP A 514 -7.83 25.08 13.81
N GLU A 515 -8.80 25.85 14.34
CA GLU A 515 -8.87 27.29 14.10
C GLU A 515 -7.83 27.98 14.96
N GLN A 516 -6.59 28.03 14.45
CA GLN A 516 -5.69 29.16 14.69
C GLN A 516 -4.51 29.07 13.72
N GLY A 517 -4.68 29.63 12.51
CA GLY A 517 -3.52 29.76 11.63
C GLY A 517 -3.72 30.18 10.19
N VAL A 518 -4.91 30.56 9.71
CA VAL A 518 -5.05 31.19 8.38
C VAL A 518 -6.10 32.30 8.47
N ARG A 519 -5.65 33.55 8.69
CA ARG A 519 -6.48 34.71 8.39
C ARG A 519 -6.72 34.72 6.88
N ALA A 520 -7.91 34.30 6.47
CA ALA A 520 -8.43 34.58 5.15
C ALA A 520 -8.41 36.10 4.93
N ALA A 521 -7.81 36.55 3.83
CA ALA A 521 -7.96 37.93 3.38
C ALA A 521 -9.43 38.17 3.00
N PRO A 522 -10.06 39.29 3.40
CA PRO A 522 -11.43 39.58 3.03
C PRO A 522 -11.52 39.86 1.54
N ALA A 523 -12.45 39.18 0.86
CA ALA A 523 -12.85 39.48 -0.51
C ALA A 523 -13.45 40.90 -0.58
N PRO A 524 -13.21 41.67 -1.65
CA PRO A 524 -13.73 43.02 -1.77
C PRO A 524 -15.25 43.01 -1.95
N ALA A 525 -15.93 43.83 -1.16
CA ALA A 525 -17.36 44.07 -1.25
C ALA A 525 -17.71 44.71 -2.60
N LEU A 526 -18.60 44.05 -3.34
CA LEU A 526 -19.38 44.67 -4.42
C LEU A 526 -20.36 45.63 -3.78
N THR A 527 -20.07 46.93 -3.85
CA THR A 527 -21.06 47.98 -3.61
C THR A 527 -21.85 48.21 -4.89
N SER A 528 -23.15 48.00 -4.78
CA SER A 528 -24.16 48.55 -5.69
C SER A 528 -24.15 50.07 -5.63
N GLN A 529 -23.80 50.71 -6.75
CA GLN A 529 -24.43 51.91 -7.31
C GLN A 529 -24.00 52.07 -8.76
#